data_AF-A0AAD6JQF9-F1
#
_entry.id   AF-A0AAD6JQF9-F1
#
_cell.length_a   1.000
_cell.length_b   1.000
_cell.length_c   1.000
_cell.angle_alpha   90.00
_cell.angle_beta   90.00
_cell.angle_gamma   90.00
#
_symmetry.space_group_name_H-M   'P 1'
#
loop_
_entity.id
_entity.type
_entity.pdbx_description
1 polymer ?
#
loop_
_entity_poly.entity_id
_entity_poly.type
_entity_poly.pdbx_seq_one_letter_code
_entity_poly.pdbx_strand_id
1 'polypeptide(L)' 'MASSRLQIQPDEAVLLRVTHSNIKSFSAEIRFSLQSSVEAVKDKLWRKCGTSVNSMQLELYDDANSKNIEFN' A
#
# COMPACT_ATOMS: atom_id res chain seq x y z
N MET A 1 3.15 -11.54 27.06
CA MET A 1 3.01 -11.80 25.60
C MET A 1 3.65 -10.62 24.89
N ALA A 2 4.85 -10.82 24.35
CA ALA A 2 5.60 -9.74 23.71
C ALA A 2 5.00 -9.49 22.33
N SER A 3 4.34 -8.35 22.15
CA SER A 3 3.95 -7.86 20.84
C SER A 3 5.21 -7.60 20.05
N SER A 4 5.59 -8.53 19.18
CA SER A 4 6.61 -8.37 18.17
C SER A 4 6.15 -7.24 17.24
N ARG A 5 6.54 -6.02 17.59
CA ARG A 5 6.47 -4.86 16.71
C ARG A 5 7.33 -5.23 15.51
N LEU A 6 6.68 -5.59 14.39
CA LEU A 6 7.32 -5.81 13.09
C LEU A 6 7.95 -4.47 12.69
N GLN A 7 9.14 -4.21 13.21
CA GLN A 7 10.00 -3.13 12.78
C GLN A 7 10.43 -3.54 11.38
N ILE A 8 9.77 -2.98 10.37
CA ILE A 8 10.19 -3.13 8.99
C ILE A 8 11.62 -2.61 8.94
N GLN A 9 12.58 -3.50 8.72
CA GLN A 9 13.98 -3.13 8.58
C GLN A 9 14.08 -2.14 7.41
N PRO A 10 14.76 -0.98 7.58
CA PRO A 10 14.76 0.07 6.58
C PRO A 10 15.42 -0.36 5.26
N ASP A 11 16.30 -1.37 5.29
CA ASP A 11 16.98 -1.93 4.12
C ASP A 11 16.05 -2.77 3.22
N GLU A 12 14.93 -3.26 3.77
CA GLU A 12 13.94 -4.08 3.05
C GLU A 12 12.63 -3.32 2.81
N ALA A 13 12.65 -1.99 2.89
CA ALA A 13 11.46 -1.15 2.75
C ALA A 13 11.48 -0.34 1.45
N VAL A 14 10.39 -0.38 0.70
CA VAL A 14 10.14 0.50 -0.45
C VAL A 14 9.13 1.58 -0.07
N LEU A 15 9.33 2.79 -0.57
CA LEU A 15 8.37 3.87 -0.45
C LEU A 15 7.48 3.88 -1.68
N LEU A 16 6.17 3.69 -1.50
CA LEU A 16 5.19 3.78 -2.58
C LEU A 16 4.26 4.96 -2.33
N ARG A 17 4.03 5.75 -3.37
CA ARG A 17 3.00 6.79 -3.35
C ARG A 17 1.67 6.16 -3.69
N VAL A 18 0.72 6.25 -2.77
CA VAL A 18 -0.62 5.70 -2.97
C VAL A 18 -1.60 6.84 -3.18
N THR A 19 -2.31 6.76 -4.29
CA THR A 19 -3.38 7.68 -4.70
C THR A 19 -4.71 6.96 -4.71
N HIS A 20 -5.80 7.68 -4.44
CA HIS A 20 -7.14 7.09 -4.42
C HIS A 20 -8.00 7.70 -5.52
N SER A 21 -8.57 6.88 -6.40
CA SER A 21 -9.32 7.34 -7.58
C SER A 21 -10.50 8.25 -7.23
N ASN A 22 -11.14 8.02 -6.09
CA ASN A 22 -12.27 8.85 -5.61
C ASN A 22 -11.85 10.04 -4.72
N ILE A 23 -10.61 10.08 -4.23
CA ILE A 23 -10.15 11.12 -3.29
C ILE A 23 -8.97 11.84 -3.92
N LYS A 24 -9.25 12.93 -4.64
CA LYS A 24 -8.24 13.71 -5.37
C LYS A 24 -7.13 14.30 -4.48
N SER A 25 -7.40 14.47 -3.18
CA SER A 25 -6.42 14.97 -2.20
C SER A 25 -5.62 13.85 -1.53
N PHE A 26 -5.97 12.58 -1.77
CA PHE A 26 -5.25 11.46 -1.17
C PHE A 26 -4.02 11.14 -2.01
N SER A 27 -2.87 11.58 -1.50
CA SER A 27 -1.55 11.22 -2.00
C SER A 27 -0.67 10.95 -0.79
N ALA A 28 -0.66 9.69 -0.35
CA ALA A 28 0.10 9.27 0.82
C ALA A 28 1.34 8.49 0.40
N GLU A 29 2.51 8.93 0.84
CA GLU A 29 3.74 8.15 0.72
C GLU A 29 3.80 7.16 1.87
N ILE A 30 3.80 5.87 1.55
CA ILE A 30 3.74 4.78 2.53
C ILE A 30 4.92 3.85 2.31
N ARG A 31 5.66 3.59 3.39
CA ARG A 31 6.70 2.56 3.38
C ARG A 31 6.07 1.18 3.50
N PHE A 32 6.39 0.31 2.56
CA PHE A 32 6.03 -1.11 2.55
C PHE A 32 7.28 -1.95 2.69
N SER A 33 7.19 -3.08 3.39
CA SER A 33 8.27 -4.08 3.36
C SER A 33 8.20 -4.80 2.01
N LEU A 34 9.33 -5.13 1.40
CA LEU A 34 9.40 -5.98 0.21
C LEU A 34 8.76 -7.35 0.44
N GLN A 35 8.74 -7.81 1.69
CA GLN A 35 8.08 -9.06 2.09
C GLN A 35 6.57 -8.90 2.37
N SER A 36 5.99 -7.72 2.14
CA SER A 36 4.56 -7.49 2.41
C SER A 36 3.69 -8.17 1.36
N SER A 37 2.71 -8.95 1.78
CA SER A 37 1.68 -9.46 0.89
C SER A 37 0.68 -8.36 0.49
N VAL A 38 -0.03 -8.59 -0.62
CA VAL A 38 -1.11 -7.71 -1.10
C VAL A 38 -2.16 -7.50 0.00
N GLU A 39 -2.50 -8.53 0.76
CA GLU A 39 -3.45 -8.46 1.87
C GLU A 39 -2.96 -7.51 2.98
N ALA A 40 -1.68 -7.58 3.36
CA ALA A 40 -1.10 -6.68 4.35
C ALA A 40 -1.03 -5.23 3.84
N VAL A 41 -0.77 -5.04 2.54
CA VAL A 41 -0.80 -3.72 1.88
C VAL A 41 -2.20 -3.14 1.91
N LYS A 42 -3.21 -3.93 1.50
CA LYS A 42 -4.62 -3.57 1.61
C LYS A 42 -4.99 -3.24 3.05
N ASP A 43 -4.58 -4.05 4.04
CA ASP A 43 -4.82 -3.80 5.46
C ASP A 43 -4.27 -2.44 5.93
N LYS A 44 -3.08 -2.09 5.44
CA LYS A 44 -2.45 -0.82 5.77
C LYS A 44 -3.14 0.38 5.12
N LEU A 45 -3.68 0.17 3.92
CA LEU A 45 -4.33 1.20 3.12
C LEU A 45 -5.75 1.50 3.59
N TRP A 46 -6.59 0.50 3.89
CA TRP A 46 -7.95 0.78 4.38
C TRP A 46 -7.93 1.57 5.68
N ARG A 47 -6.96 1.34 6.57
CA ARG A 47 -6.81 2.11 7.81
C ARG A 47 -6.55 3.60 7.56
N LYS A 48 -5.99 3.95 6.38
CA LYS A 48 -5.71 5.34 5.98
C LYS A 48 -6.81 5.94 5.10
N CYS A 49 -7.34 5.16 4.15
CA CYS A 49 -8.34 5.62 3.17
C CYS A 49 -9.78 5.47 3.67
N GLY A 50 -10.02 4.63 4.68
CA GLY A 50 -11.35 4.27 5.17
C GLY A 50 -12.15 3.34 4.22
N THR A 51 -11.51 2.80 3.17
CA THR A 51 -12.16 1.98 2.15
C THR A 51 -12.02 0.49 2.46
N SER A 52 -13.10 -0.29 2.40
CA SER A 52 -13.05 -1.74 2.64
C SER A 52 -12.03 -2.47 1.77
N VAL A 53 -11.18 -3.29 2.37
CA VAL A 53 -10.16 -4.11 1.67
C VAL A 53 -10.73 -5.03 0.59
N ASN A 54 -11.94 -5.54 0.78
CA ASN A 54 -12.64 -6.40 -0.19
C ASN A 54 -13.07 -5.66 -1.46
N SER A 55 -13.22 -4.34 -1.41
CA SER A 55 -13.59 -3.51 -2.55
C SER A 55 -12.40 -2.70 -3.07
N MET A 56 -11.21 -2.95 -2.53
CA MET A 56 -10.02 -2.18 -2.85
C MET A 56 -9.24 -2.89 -3.95
N GLN A 57 -9.27 -2.32 -5.15
CA GLN A 57 -8.41 -2.71 -6.26
C GLN A 57 -7.12 -1.90 -6.19
N LEU A 58 -5.97 -2.57 -6.20
CA LEU A 58 -4.68 -1.90 -6.19
C LEU A 58 -4.07 -1.99 -7.58
N GLU A 59 -3.70 -0.85 -8.12
CA GLU A 59 -3.05 -0.74 -9.41
C GLU A 59 -1.64 -0.19 -9.18
N LEU A 60 -0.64 -0.90 -9.68
CA LEU A 60 0.75 -0.48 -9.61
C LEU A 60 1.12 0.18 -10.94
N TYR A 61 1.46 1.46 -10.85
CA TYR A 61 1.89 2.26 -11.98
C TYR A 61 3.42 2.41 -11.95
N ASP A 62 4.02 2.38 -13.14
CA ASP A 62 5.44 2.68 -13.34
C ASP A 62 5.70 4.21 -13.40
N ASP A 63 6.95 4.65 -13.44
CA ASP A 63 7.34 6.07 -13.52
C ASP A 63 6.75 6.77 -14.77
N ALA A 64 6.49 6.01 -15.84
CA ALA A 64 5.79 6.48 -17.03
C ALA A 64 4.26 6.61 -16.86
N ASN A 65 3.73 6.45 -15.65
CA ASN A 65 2.29 6.36 -15.34
C ASN A 65 1.57 5.28 -16.15
N SER A 66 2.30 4.23 -16.53
CA SER A 66 1.74 3.07 -17.22
C SER A 66 1.33 2.04 -16.18
N LYS A 67 0.07 1.60 -16.22
CA LYS A 67 -0.44 0.53 -15.36
C LYS A 67 0.33 -0.75 -15.66
N ASN A 68 1.10 -1.24 -14.70
CA ASN A 68 1.95 -2.41 -14.85
C ASN A 68 1.27 -3.66 -14.30
N ILE A 69 0.67 -3.57 -13.11
CA ILE A 69 0.08 -4.72 -12.39
C ILE A 69 -1.23 -4.32 -11.72
N GLU A 70 -2.24 -5.20 -11.78
CA GLU A 70 -3.50 -5.09 -11.04
C GLU A 70 -3.55 -6.21 -9.98
N PHE A 71 -3.84 -5.83 -8.73
CA PHE A 71 -4.06 -6.76 -7.63
C PHE A 71 -5.52 -6.71 -7.19
N ASN A 72 -6.20 -7.85 -7.31
CA ASN A 72 -7.61 -8.01 -6.96
C ASN A 72 -7.82 -8.36 -5.49
#